data_AF-A0A7J5WLI6-F1
#
_entry.id   AF-A0A7J5WLI6-F1
#
_cell.length_a   1.000
_cell.length_b   1.000
_cell.length_c   1.000
_cell.angle_alpha   90.00
_cell.angle_beta   90.00
_cell.angle_gamma   90.00
#
_symmetry.space_group_name_H-M   'P 1'
#
loop_
_entity.id
_entity.type
_entity.pdbx_description
1 polymer ?
#
loop_
_entity_poly.entity_id
_entity_poly.type
_entity_poly.pdbx_seq_one_letter_code
_entity_poly.pdbx_strand_id
1 'polypeptide(L)'
;MQQWLDSLKYGNHTIGNEVDRFWLNNTLKITADEQLGLIKKLFFAQLPFQKRTQEIVKRVMLQESNANYQLSYKTGMNTLPNGKSMGWIVGWIEENKHPYFFVLNVETASKEPMQDIRMDILNKILKQQGFLEGKR
;
A
#
# COMPACT_ATOMS: atom_id res chain seq x y z
N MET A 1 15.92 -5.82 -12.36
CA MET A 1 14.67 -5.13 -11.95
C MET A 1 13.52 -5.44 -12.90
N GLN A 2 13.67 -5.19 -14.21
CA GLN A 2 12.61 -5.44 -15.22
C GLN A 2 11.97 -6.82 -15.11
N GLN A 3 12.77 -7.88 -15.10
CA GLN A 3 12.31 -9.26 -14.91
C GLN A 3 11.32 -9.43 -13.74
N TRP A 4 11.55 -8.75 -12.60
CA TRP A 4 10.67 -8.87 -11.43
C TRP A 4 9.36 -8.10 -11.60
N LEU A 5 9.37 -6.94 -12.28
CA LEU A 5 8.12 -6.24 -12.61
C LEU A 5 7.26 -7.08 -13.55
N ASP A 6 7.88 -7.67 -14.58
CA ASP A 6 7.19 -8.54 -15.53
C ASP A 6 6.64 -9.80 -14.84
N SER A 7 7.45 -10.45 -14.00
CA SER A 7 7.05 -11.67 -13.26
C SER A 7 5.90 -11.42 -12.30
N LEU A 8 5.89 -10.25 -11.64
CA LEU A 8 4.82 -9.85 -10.74
C LEU A 8 3.59 -9.30 -11.48
N LYS A 9 3.74 -8.98 -12.77
CA LYS A 9 2.80 -8.17 -13.54
C LYS A 9 2.46 -6.85 -12.82
N TYR A 10 3.48 -6.14 -12.34
CA TYR A 10 3.32 -4.96 -11.47
C TYR A 10 2.96 -3.68 -12.25
N GLY A 11 1.66 -3.39 -12.39
CA GLY A 11 1.17 -2.19 -13.07
C GLY A 11 1.45 -2.21 -14.58
N ASN A 12 2.01 -1.12 -15.12
CA ASN A 12 2.42 -1.01 -16.53
C ASN A 12 3.84 -1.54 -16.83
N HIS A 13 4.53 -2.12 -15.83
CA HIS A 13 5.83 -2.81 -15.95
C HIS A 13 6.96 -1.93 -16.53
N THR A 14 6.84 -0.60 -16.49
CA THR A 14 7.77 0.30 -17.18
C THR A 14 8.79 0.90 -16.21
N ILE A 15 10.10 0.70 -16.48
CA ILE A 15 11.21 1.34 -15.75
C ILE A 15 11.69 2.63 -16.46
N GLY A 16 11.66 2.66 -17.79
CA GLY A 16 12.27 3.77 -18.54
C GLY A 16 13.79 3.81 -18.37
N ASN A 17 14.36 5.01 -18.38
CA ASN A 17 15.83 5.21 -18.41
C ASN A 17 16.45 5.46 -17.03
N GLU A 18 15.66 5.64 -15.98
CA GLU A 18 16.10 5.98 -14.62
C GLU A 18 15.78 4.85 -13.62
N VAL A 19 16.70 3.90 -13.49
CA VAL A 19 16.50 2.68 -12.67
C VAL A 19 16.30 2.97 -11.17
N ASP A 20 16.68 4.14 -10.68
CA ASP A 20 16.60 4.57 -9.29
C ASP A 20 15.44 5.55 -9.01
N ARG A 21 14.68 5.94 -10.04
CA ARG A 21 13.59 6.93 -9.93
C ARG A 21 12.29 6.55 -10.63
N PHE A 22 12.25 5.43 -11.35
CA PHE A 22 11.10 5.03 -12.18
C PHE A 22 9.76 4.92 -11.45
N TRP A 23 9.78 4.66 -10.13
CA TRP A 23 8.59 4.60 -9.28
C TRP A 23 8.15 5.97 -8.71
N LEU A 24 8.95 7.03 -8.91
CA LEU A 24 8.68 8.40 -8.46
C LEU A 24 8.41 9.35 -9.63
N ASN A 25 9.03 9.13 -10.79
CA ASN A 25 8.99 10.06 -11.92
C ASN A 25 7.76 9.90 -12.85
N ASN A 26 6.68 9.27 -12.37
CA ASN A 26 5.44 8.98 -13.12
C ASN A 26 5.60 8.01 -14.32
N THR A 27 6.75 7.32 -14.46
CA THR A 27 6.95 6.29 -15.50
C THR A 27 6.18 5.01 -15.16
N LEU A 28 6.43 4.44 -13.99
CA LEU A 28 5.69 3.29 -13.48
C LEU A 28 4.34 3.73 -12.96
N LYS A 29 3.28 3.07 -13.45
CA LYS A 29 1.89 3.32 -13.01
C LYS A 29 1.24 2.02 -12.63
N ILE A 30 0.47 2.05 -11.55
CA ILE A 30 -0.28 0.92 -11.01
C ILE A 30 -1.59 1.42 -10.41
N THR A 31 -2.65 0.66 -10.57
CA THR A 31 -3.99 0.96 -10.06
C THR A 31 -4.16 0.50 -8.61
N ALA A 32 -5.18 1.02 -7.93
CA ALA A 32 -5.50 0.59 -6.57
C ALA A 32 -5.92 -0.89 -6.49
N ASP A 33 -6.61 -1.40 -7.52
CA ASP A 33 -7.00 -2.81 -7.60
C ASP A 33 -5.79 -3.74 -7.77
N GLU A 34 -4.84 -3.37 -8.63
CA GLU A 34 -3.58 -4.12 -8.78
C GLU A 34 -2.77 -4.14 -7.48
N GLN A 35 -2.71 -3.02 -6.75
CA GLN A 35 -2.09 -2.96 -5.42
C GLN A 35 -2.77 -3.92 -4.44
N LEU A 36 -4.11 -3.95 -4.42
CA LEU A 36 -4.88 -4.82 -3.54
C LEU A 36 -4.60 -6.30 -3.84
N GLY A 37 -4.55 -6.67 -5.12
CA GLY A 37 -4.20 -8.01 -5.55
C GLY A 37 -2.78 -8.42 -5.14
N LEU A 38 -1.82 -7.50 -5.27
CA LEU A 38 -0.42 -7.74 -4.90
C LEU A 38 -0.25 -7.96 -3.39
N ILE A 39 -0.82 -7.09 -2.56
CA ILE A 39 -0.67 -7.21 -1.09
C ILE A 39 -1.39 -8.44 -0.54
N LYS A 40 -2.52 -8.83 -1.14
CA LYS A 40 -3.19 -10.09 -0.80
C LYS A 40 -2.28 -11.29 -1.09
N LYS A 41 -1.62 -11.32 -2.26
CA LYS A 41 -0.65 -12.37 -2.60
C LYS A 41 0.56 -12.35 -1.67
N LEU A 42 1.08 -11.16 -1.33
CA LEU A 42 2.18 -11.00 -0.36
C LEU A 42 1.80 -11.61 1.00
N PHE A 43 0.60 -11.30 1.50
CA PHE A 43 0.09 -11.78 2.78
C PHE A 43 0.10 -13.31 2.87
N PHE A 44 -0.46 -13.96 1.84
CA PHE A 44 -0.57 -15.42 1.73
C PHE A 44 0.70 -16.10 1.18
N ALA A 45 1.82 -15.38 1.05
CA ALA A 45 3.08 -15.88 0.51
C ALA A 45 2.99 -16.46 -0.91
N GLN A 46 2.12 -15.91 -1.76
CA GLN A 46 1.81 -16.36 -3.13
C GLN A 46 2.62 -15.64 -4.21
N LEU A 47 3.51 -14.71 -3.86
CA LEU A 47 4.42 -14.10 -4.83
C LEU A 47 5.54 -15.10 -5.20
N PRO A 48 6.19 -14.95 -6.37
CA PRO A 48 7.28 -15.81 -6.84
C PRO A 48 8.60 -15.56 -6.09
N PHE A 49 8.54 -15.43 -4.76
CA PHE A 49 9.67 -15.23 -3.87
C PHE A 49 9.65 -16.27 -2.75
N GLN A 50 10.81 -16.53 -2.15
CA GLN A 50 10.89 -17.40 -0.98
C GLN A 50 9.96 -16.90 0.14
N LYS A 51 9.26 -17.82 0.80
CA LYS A 51 8.35 -17.51 1.91
C LYS A 51 9.01 -16.63 2.97
N ARG A 52 10.26 -16.95 3.34
CA ARG A 52 11.05 -16.17 4.32
C ARG A 52 11.15 -14.69 3.94
N THR A 53 11.40 -14.37 2.67
CA THR A 53 11.50 -12.98 2.19
C THR A 53 10.18 -12.25 2.35
N GLN A 54 9.08 -12.89 1.97
CA GLN A 54 7.73 -12.32 2.10
C GLN A 54 7.37 -12.09 3.58
N GLU A 55 7.70 -13.03 4.48
CA GLU A 55 7.52 -12.84 5.93
C GLU A 55 8.36 -11.70 6.51
N ILE A 56 9.58 -11.48 6.00
CA ILE A 56 10.38 -10.31 6.40
C ILE A 56 9.69 -9.01 5.97
N VAL A 57 9.20 -8.94 4.72
CA VAL A 57 8.49 -7.76 4.20
C VAL A 57 7.23 -7.48 5.02
N LYS A 58 6.42 -8.49 5.32
CA LYS A 58 5.21 -8.31 6.16
C LYS A 58 5.56 -7.77 7.55
N ARG A 59 6.60 -8.31 8.20
CA ARG A 59 7.03 -7.86 9.52
C ARG A 59 7.48 -6.40 9.56
N VAL A 60 8.16 -5.93 8.52
CA VAL A 60 8.58 -4.50 8.45
C VAL A 60 7.43 -3.55 8.09
N MET A 61 6.32 -4.08 7.56
CA MET A 61 5.12 -3.27 7.30
C MET A 61 4.26 -3.03 8.55
N LEU A 62 4.46 -3.79 9.63
CA LEU A 62 3.71 -3.61 10.88
C LEU A 62 3.97 -2.22 11.47
N GLN A 63 2.91 -1.42 11.64
CA GLN A 63 2.98 -0.06 12.18
C GLN A 63 2.38 0.01 13.59
N GLU A 64 1.28 -0.71 13.83
CA GLU A 64 0.63 -0.77 15.13
C GLU A 64 0.34 -2.21 15.52
N SER A 65 0.55 -2.54 16.79
CA SER A 65 0.26 -3.86 17.35
C SER A 65 -0.19 -3.69 18.79
N ASN A 66 -1.44 -4.05 19.07
CA ASN A 66 -2.01 -4.02 20.42
C ASN A 66 -2.91 -5.24 20.65
N ALA A 67 -3.60 -5.27 21.79
CA ALA A 67 -4.45 -6.40 22.17
C ALA A 67 -5.68 -6.60 21.25
N ASN A 68 -6.11 -5.54 20.56
CA ASN A 68 -7.33 -5.55 19.75
C ASN A 68 -7.03 -5.84 18.28
N TYR A 69 -5.93 -5.30 17.73
CA TYR A 69 -5.60 -5.41 16.32
C TYR A 69 -4.10 -5.30 16.03
N GLN A 70 -3.73 -5.74 14.84
CA GLN A 70 -2.45 -5.40 14.20
C GLN A 70 -2.72 -4.67 12.89
N LEU A 71 -2.05 -3.53 12.68
CA LEU A 71 -2.21 -2.70 11.49
C LEU A 71 -0.87 -2.61 10.76
N SER A 72 -0.84 -3.12 9.53
CA SER A 72 0.35 -3.15 8.68
C SER A 72 0.09 -2.36 7.41
N TYR A 73 0.94 -1.38 7.09
CA TYR A 73 0.78 -0.60 5.86
C TYR A 73 2.08 0.05 5.40
N LYS A 74 2.09 0.45 4.14
CA LYS A 74 3.07 1.37 3.57
C LYS A 74 2.39 2.60 3.02
N THR A 75 2.96 3.76 3.32
CA THR A 75 2.54 5.07 2.78
C THR A 75 3.30 5.42 1.51
N GLY A 76 2.66 6.20 0.63
CA GLY A 76 3.26 6.79 -0.56
C GLY A 76 2.73 8.20 -0.81
N MET A 77 3.57 9.05 -1.41
CA MET A 77 3.20 10.41 -1.83
C MET A 77 3.92 10.72 -3.12
N ASN A 78 3.22 11.34 -4.06
CA ASN A 78 3.85 11.85 -5.28
C ASN A 78 3.16 13.12 -5.78
N THR A 79 3.85 13.89 -6.61
CA THR A 79 3.28 15.02 -7.35
C THR A 79 2.95 14.55 -8.76
N LEU A 80 1.69 14.75 -9.17
CA LEU A 80 1.22 14.42 -10.50
C LEU A 80 1.67 15.46 -11.52
N PRO A 81 1.75 15.11 -12.83
CA PRO A 81 2.13 16.06 -13.88
C PRO A 81 1.24 17.31 -13.96
N ASN A 82 -0.02 17.22 -13.50
CA ASN A 82 -0.96 18.35 -13.42
C ASN A 82 -0.77 19.22 -12.15
N GLY A 83 0.27 18.98 -11.36
CA GLY A 83 0.59 19.72 -10.13
C GLY A 83 -0.21 19.31 -8.89
N LYS A 84 -1.16 18.38 -9.00
CA LYS A 84 -1.88 17.83 -7.84
C LYS A 84 -0.99 16.92 -7.00
N SER A 85 -1.33 16.77 -5.73
CA SER A 85 -0.69 15.82 -4.82
C SER A 85 -1.48 14.52 -4.80
N MET A 86 -0.79 13.39 -4.88
CA MET A 86 -1.37 12.05 -4.75
C MET A 86 -0.84 11.36 -3.49
N GLY A 87 -1.74 10.76 -2.73
CA GLY A 87 -1.45 9.98 -1.52
C GLY A 87 -1.86 8.52 -1.66
N TRP A 88 -1.03 7.64 -1.12
CA TRP A 88 -1.28 6.21 -1.02
C TRP A 88 -1.15 5.73 0.41
N ILE A 89 -2.04 4.81 0.81
CA ILE A 89 -1.79 3.87 1.89
C ILE A 89 -2.24 2.49 1.42
N VAL A 90 -1.33 1.52 1.51
CA VAL A 90 -1.55 0.14 1.06
C VAL A 90 -1.24 -0.79 2.21
N GLY A 91 -2.16 -1.67 2.59
CA GLY A 91 -1.97 -2.49 3.78
C GLY A 91 -3.11 -3.43 4.12
N TRP A 92 -3.07 -3.92 5.35
CA TRP A 92 -4.11 -4.75 5.94
C TRP A 92 -4.20 -4.53 7.44
N ILE A 93 -5.38 -4.80 7.98
CA ILE A 93 -5.65 -4.88 9.41
C ILE A 93 -6.00 -6.32 9.77
N GLU A 94 -5.46 -6.81 10.89
CA GLU A 94 -5.77 -8.12 11.45
C GLU A 94 -6.51 -7.94 12.78
N GLU A 95 -7.76 -8.38 12.83
CA GLU A 95 -8.57 -8.49 14.07
C GLU A 95 -9.02 -9.95 14.23
N ASN A 96 -8.95 -10.49 15.45
CA ASN A 96 -9.30 -11.88 15.77
C ASN A 96 -8.70 -12.93 14.80
N LYS A 97 -7.47 -12.68 14.32
CA LYS A 97 -6.72 -13.49 13.34
C LYS A 97 -7.31 -13.49 11.91
N HIS A 98 -8.23 -12.60 11.60
CA HIS A 98 -8.78 -12.39 10.27
C HIS A 98 -8.15 -11.17 9.60
N PRO A 99 -7.51 -11.32 8.43
CA PRO A 99 -6.93 -10.20 7.70
C PRO A 99 -7.97 -9.50 6.80
N TYR A 100 -7.94 -8.17 6.81
CA TYR A 100 -8.75 -7.31 5.94
C TYR A 100 -7.84 -6.37 5.18
N PHE A 101 -7.82 -6.52 3.85
CA PHE A 101 -6.94 -5.77 2.96
C PHE A 101 -7.57 -4.46 2.54
N PHE A 102 -6.75 -3.42 2.43
CA PHE A 102 -7.21 -2.11 1.97
C PHE A 102 -6.16 -1.42 1.10
N VAL A 103 -6.67 -0.56 0.23
CA VAL A 103 -5.89 0.39 -0.55
C VAL A 103 -6.62 1.73 -0.53
N LEU A 104 -5.95 2.74 0.00
CA LEU A 104 -6.40 4.13 -0.08
C LEU A 104 -5.55 4.86 -1.12
N ASN A 105 -6.22 5.42 -2.11
CA ASN A 105 -5.61 6.34 -3.07
C ASN A 105 -6.43 7.63 -3.12
N VAL A 106 -5.79 8.76 -2.84
CA VAL A 106 -6.44 10.07 -2.76
C VAL A 106 -5.64 11.12 -3.53
N GLU A 107 -6.34 12.09 -4.09
CA GLU A 107 -5.75 13.25 -4.76
C GLU A 107 -6.25 14.54 -4.12
N THR A 108 -5.36 15.52 -3.97
CA THR A 108 -5.70 16.85 -3.47
C THR A 108 -5.10 17.94 -4.36
N ALA A 109 -5.56 19.18 -4.17
CA ALA A 109 -4.87 20.34 -4.71
C ALA A 109 -3.41 20.41 -4.20
N SER A 110 -2.57 21.11 -4.96
CA SER A 110 -1.20 21.43 -4.56
C SER A 110 -1.19 22.17 -3.22
N LYS A 111 -0.29 21.80 -2.30
CA LYS A 111 -0.04 22.38 -0.96
C LYS A 111 -0.90 21.90 0.22
N GLU A 112 -1.89 21.04 0.00
CA GLU A 112 -2.63 20.43 1.11
C GLU A 112 -1.73 19.49 1.93
N PRO A 113 -1.95 19.34 3.25
CA PRO A 113 -1.16 18.45 4.13
C PRO A 113 -1.53 16.97 3.87
N MET A 114 -1.10 16.45 2.71
CA MET A 114 -1.42 15.10 2.24
C MET A 114 -1.08 14.00 3.26
N GLN A 115 -0.05 14.20 4.08
CA GLN A 115 0.35 13.23 5.10
C GLN A 115 -0.72 13.02 6.17
N ASP A 116 -1.29 14.12 6.68
CA ASP A 116 -2.33 14.08 7.71
C ASP A 116 -3.66 13.65 7.11
N ILE A 117 -4.02 14.20 5.94
CA ILE A 117 -5.28 13.93 5.25
C ILE A 117 -5.45 12.44 4.98
N ARG A 118 -4.45 11.77 4.39
CA ARG A 118 -4.59 10.34 4.05
C ARG A 118 -4.74 9.45 5.29
N MET A 119 -4.07 9.79 6.40
CA MET A 119 -4.14 9.01 7.65
C MET A 119 -5.48 9.22 8.34
N ASP A 120 -5.97 10.47 8.40
CA ASP A 120 -7.28 10.79 8.95
C ASP A 120 -8.41 10.09 8.18
N ILE A 121 -8.37 10.13 6.85
CA ILE A 121 -9.34 9.43 5.99
C ILE A 121 -9.31 7.92 6.25
N LEU A 122 -8.12 7.29 6.27
CA LEU A 122 -8.01 5.85 6.53
C LEU A 122 -8.62 5.50 7.89
N ASN A 123 -8.24 6.22 8.95
CA ASN A 123 -8.72 5.94 10.30
C ASN A 123 -10.23 6.13 10.42
N LYS A 124 -10.80 7.16 9.78
CA LYS A 124 -12.25 7.38 9.75
C LYS A 124 -12.98 6.25 9.02
N ILE A 125 -12.48 5.80 7.87
CA ILE A 125 -13.07 4.69 7.12
C ILE A 125 -12.98 3.40 7.93
N LEU A 126 -11.81 3.06 8.50
CA LEU A 126 -11.64 1.84 9.30
C LEU A 126 -12.58 1.83 10.51
N LYS A 127 -12.69 2.95 11.24
CA LYS A 127 -13.64 3.07 12.37
C LYS A 127 -15.09 2.95 11.91
N GLN A 128 -15.46 3.59 10.80
CA GLN A 128 -16.82 3.48 10.25
C GLN A 128 -17.16 2.03 9.87
N GLN A 129 -16.18 1.25 9.43
CA GLN A 129 -16.33 -0.18 9.13
C GLN A 129 -16.24 -1.07 10.39
N GLY A 130 -16.05 -0.49 11.57
CA GLY A 130 -16.00 -1.19 12.86
C GLY A 130 -14.66 -1.86 13.18
N PHE A 131 -13.57 -1.43 12.54
CA PHE A 131 -12.20 -1.83 12.89
C PHE A 131 -11.57 -0.87 13.90
N LEU A 132 -10.37 -1.23 14.37
CA LEU A 132 -9.59 -0.54 15.42
C LEU A 132 -10.16 -0.74 16.83
N GLU A 133 -11.14 -1.63 16.98
CA GLU A 133 -11.86 -1.89 18.22
C GLU A 133 -11.74 -3.35 18.69
N GLY A 134 -11.19 -4.26 17.86
CA GLY A 134 -11.05 -5.69 18.19
C GLY A 134 -12.36 -6.47 18.11
N LYS A 135 -13.32 -5.97 17.34
CA LYS A 135 -14.69 -6.52 17.24
C LYS A 135 -14.91 -7.35 15.98
N ARG A 136 -13.96 -7.37 15.04
CA ARG A 136 -14.08 -8.04 13.73
C ARG A 136 -13.35 -9.38 13.67
#